data_AF-A0AA96G681-F1
#
_entry.id   AF-A0AA96G681-F1
#
_cell.length_a   1.000
_cell.length_b   1.000
_cell.length_c   1.000
_cell.angle_alpha   90.00
_cell.angle_beta   90.00
_cell.angle_gamma   90.00
#
_symmetry.space_group_name_H-M   'P 1'
#
loop_
_entity.id
_entity.type
_entity.pdbx_description
1 polymer ?
#
loop_
_entity_poly.entity_id
_entity_poly.type
_entity_poly.pdbx_seq_one_letter_code
_entity_poly.pdbx_strand_id
1 'polypeptide(L)'
;MNDSQETLAADRHRLLREHVMSEIAAEAARGTEAKAPRSRRRLVWLVASPVAVGAVAAVTLVVPGGHESGSGPAGPGTPTVSVSSAATTPASPTTSASPSATASASGTASASPTVAPTDAAGLLAQAARAAASRPDPHAKNGQFTYQRLLQDGDLESRRERRMWFSVDGRSEGLIVDPGMPGPQGGDRNPWPAPLGKAEGAPREASFSTQTYAFLASLPTDPEGLLQALLNADRSKMVAGMPMTKELRYQIAFGDVQMAFMNVTAPPAVQAALMQAAAKLPGTSVVADEVDAAGRHGVAVVGMNGTMRVSLIFDTTTGAFLGVREVLLKDLPPVGADGLPPVGEPSPGANKGKGYTHSSAVFEAGIVDHAGDGLKG
;
A
#
# COMPACT_ATOMS: atom_id res chain seq x y z
N MET A 1 25.23 28.83 -51.05
CA MET A 1 23.97 29.16 -50.34
C MET A 1 23.66 28.04 -49.36
N ASN A 2 23.92 28.21 -48.05
CA ASN A 2 23.27 27.46 -46.97
C ASN A 2 23.39 28.09 -45.56
N ASP A 3 23.98 29.29 -45.40
CA ASP A 3 24.17 29.92 -44.08
C ASP A 3 22.93 30.63 -43.49
N SER A 4 21.81 30.69 -44.22
CA SER A 4 20.62 31.45 -43.79
C SER A 4 19.65 30.64 -42.92
N GLN A 5 19.78 29.31 -42.85
CA GLN A 5 18.89 28.44 -42.05
C GLN A 5 19.38 28.26 -40.60
N GLU A 6 20.70 28.24 -40.39
CA GLU A 6 21.31 27.99 -39.07
C GLU A 6 21.21 29.22 -38.15
N THR A 7 21.33 30.41 -38.73
CA THR A 7 21.16 31.70 -38.02
C THR A 7 19.72 31.91 -37.53
N LEU A 8 18.72 31.52 -38.33
CA LEU A 8 17.30 31.57 -37.95
C LEU A 8 16.94 30.59 -36.82
N ALA A 9 17.64 29.46 -36.70
CA ALA A 9 17.45 28.51 -35.61
C ALA A 9 18.13 28.99 -34.31
N ALA A 10 19.33 29.57 -34.41
CA ALA A 10 20.04 30.16 -33.28
C ALA A 10 19.31 31.38 -32.69
N ASP A 11 18.77 32.26 -33.55
CA ASP A 11 18.00 33.42 -33.12
C ASP A 11 16.68 33.02 -32.44
N ARG A 12 16.00 31.98 -32.93
CA ARG A 12 14.81 31.41 -32.26
C ARG A 12 15.14 30.81 -30.90
N HIS A 13 16.28 30.13 -30.77
CA HIS A 13 16.71 29.56 -29.50
C HIS A 13 17.06 30.64 -28.48
N ARG A 14 17.66 31.75 -28.93
CA ARG A 14 17.95 32.91 -28.11
C ARG A 14 16.68 33.61 -27.63
N LEU A 15 15.70 33.82 -28.51
CA LEU A 15 14.40 34.40 -28.14
C LEU A 15 13.62 33.51 -27.17
N LEU A 16 13.67 32.18 -27.35
CA LEU A 16 13.05 31.25 -26.40
C LEU A 16 13.74 31.32 -25.03
N ARG A 17 15.07 31.39 -25.02
CA ARG A 17 15.85 31.48 -23.77
C ARG A 17 15.60 32.81 -23.06
N GLU A 18 15.59 33.93 -23.77
CA GLU A 18 15.29 35.24 -23.19
C GLU A 18 13.85 35.28 -22.63
N HIS A 19 12.89 34.66 -23.32
CA HIS A 19 11.51 34.55 -22.83
C HIS A 19 11.41 33.68 -21.58
N VAL A 20 12.03 32.50 -21.55
CA VAL A 20 12.05 31.60 -20.38
C VAL A 20 12.77 32.25 -19.19
N MET A 21 13.88 32.96 -19.41
CA MET A 21 14.58 33.66 -18.34
C MET A 21 13.79 34.86 -17.82
N SER A 22 13.00 35.52 -18.67
CA SER A 22 12.09 36.60 -18.25
C SER A 22 10.89 36.09 -17.43
N GLU A 23 10.34 34.91 -17.77
CA GLU A 23 9.30 34.22 -17.00
C GLU A 23 9.81 33.82 -15.61
N ILE A 24 11.02 33.22 -15.53
CA ILE A 24 11.63 32.82 -14.26
C ILE A 24 11.95 34.04 -13.38
N ALA A 25 12.45 35.13 -13.96
CA ALA A 25 12.69 36.37 -13.23
C ALA A 25 11.38 37.02 -12.76
N ALA A 26 10.31 36.93 -13.55
CA ALA A 26 8.97 37.41 -13.20
C ALA A 26 8.29 36.53 -12.14
N GLU A 27 8.56 35.22 -12.09
CA GLU A 27 8.14 34.34 -10.98
C GLU A 27 8.94 34.60 -9.71
N ALA A 28 10.26 34.84 -9.82
CA ALA A 28 11.11 35.18 -8.69
C ALA A 28 10.71 36.53 -8.06
N ALA A 29 10.34 37.52 -8.87
CA ALA A 29 9.84 38.81 -8.39
C ALA A 29 8.42 38.73 -7.78
N ARG A 30 7.57 37.81 -8.26
CA ARG A 30 6.25 37.51 -7.68
C ARG A 30 6.32 36.79 -6.32
N GLY A 31 7.49 36.26 -5.95
CA GLY A 31 7.74 35.65 -4.64
C GLY A 31 7.92 36.63 -3.47
N THR A 32 7.97 37.95 -3.72
CA THR A 32 8.34 38.94 -2.69
C THR A 32 7.33 40.07 -2.40
N GLU A 33 6.12 40.07 -2.98
CA GLU A 33 5.08 41.05 -2.62
C GLU A 33 3.91 40.44 -1.84
N ALA A 34 3.79 40.83 -0.58
CA ALA A 34 2.65 40.53 0.27
C ALA A 34 1.39 41.28 -0.22
N LYS A 35 0.32 40.54 -0.53
CA LYS A 35 -1.04 41.10 -0.67
C LYS A 35 -2.12 40.14 -0.14
N ALA A 36 -3.02 40.70 0.67
CA ALA A 36 -4.11 40.09 1.43
C ALA A 36 -5.13 39.28 0.60
N PRO A 37 -5.97 38.42 1.24
CA PRO A 37 -6.42 37.17 0.64
C PRO A 37 -7.67 37.33 -0.23
N ARG A 38 -7.66 36.67 -1.40
CA ARG A 38 -8.87 36.36 -2.17
C ARG A 38 -9.16 34.87 -2.03
N SER A 39 -10.38 34.53 -1.60
CA SER A 39 -10.85 33.18 -1.40
C SER A 39 -10.90 32.40 -2.72
N ARG A 40 -10.13 31.32 -2.83
CA ARG A 40 -10.34 30.27 -3.83
C ARG A 40 -10.06 28.88 -3.23
N ARG A 41 -11.17 28.16 -3.03
CA ARG A 41 -11.44 26.75 -3.34
C ARG A 41 -10.22 25.82 -3.31
N ARG A 42 -10.09 25.04 -2.23
CA ARG A 42 -9.18 23.90 -2.14
C ARG A 42 -9.93 22.63 -2.55
N LEU A 43 -9.50 22.04 -3.67
CA LEU A 43 -9.78 20.66 -4.02
C LEU A 43 -9.00 19.79 -3.03
N VAL A 44 -9.70 19.15 -2.10
CA VAL A 44 -9.11 18.35 -1.02
C VAL A 44 -8.61 17.04 -1.60
N TRP A 45 -7.28 16.90 -1.70
CA TRP A 45 -6.63 15.62 -1.93
C TRP A 45 -6.87 14.69 -0.73
N LEU A 46 -7.30 13.47 -1.03
CA LEU A 46 -7.32 12.36 -0.09
C LEU A 46 -5.89 12.13 0.42
N VAL A 47 -5.75 12.03 1.73
CA VAL A 47 -4.48 12.04 2.47
C VAL A 47 -3.65 10.81 2.10
N ALA A 48 -2.68 11.01 1.20
CA ALA A 48 -1.34 10.46 1.36
C ALA A 48 -0.45 11.64 1.76
N SER A 49 0.38 11.46 2.79
CA SER A 49 1.23 12.49 3.39
C SER A 49 1.94 13.38 2.34
N PRO A 50 1.83 14.72 2.41
CA PRO A 50 2.54 15.58 1.47
C PRO A 50 4.00 15.69 1.90
N VAL A 51 4.93 15.05 1.16
CA VAL A 51 6.35 15.42 1.25
C VAL A 51 6.73 16.20 -0.01
N ALA A 52 7.22 17.41 0.25
CA ALA A 52 7.69 18.38 -0.72
C ALA A 52 8.80 17.82 -1.63
N VAL A 53 8.67 18.07 -2.93
CA VAL A 53 9.65 17.74 -3.98
C VAL A 53 10.86 18.68 -3.87
N GLY A 54 12.05 18.11 -3.72
CA GLY A 54 13.33 18.85 -3.75
C GLY A 54 14.27 18.28 -4.80
N ALA A 55 14.47 19.06 -5.87
CA ALA A 55 15.59 19.11 -6.82
C ALA A 55 16.14 17.81 -7.45
N VAL A 56 15.87 17.65 -8.77
CA VAL A 56 16.56 16.71 -9.67
C VAL A 56 17.97 17.24 -9.96
N ALA A 57 19.00 16.52 -9.52
CA ALA A 57 20.37 16.71 -10.00
C ALA A 57 20.62 15.75 -11.18
N ALA A 58 21.03 16.32 -12.32
CA ALA A 58 21.33 15.60 -13.55
C ALA A 58 22.52 14.64 -13.35
N VAL A 59 22.31 13.35 -13.61
CA VAL A 59 23.40 12.38 -13.75
C VAL A 59 23.81 12.32 -15.21
N THR A 60 25.02 12.78 -15.49
CA THR A 60 25.72 12.64 -16.76
C THR A 60 26.18 11.19 -16.94
N LEU A 61 25.63 10.50 -17.93
CA LEU A 61 26.14 9.21 -18.40
C LEU A 61 27.44 9.44 -19.19
N VAL A 62 28.56 9.08 -18.57
CA VAL A 62 29.85 8.88 -19.25
C VAL A 62 29.88 7.44 -19.75
N VAL A 63 29.97 7.27 -21.06
CA VAL A 63 30.25 5.99 -21.73
C VAL A 63 31.75 5.91 -22.00
N PRO A 64 32.46 4.86 -21.57
CA PRO A 64 33.69 4.45 -22.22
C PRO A 64 33.39 3.32 -23.21
N GLY A 65 33.64 3.61 -24.49
CA GLY A 65 33.72 2.63 -25.56
C GLY A 65 35.10 1.95 -25.63
N GLY A 66 35.10 0.74 -26.17
CA GLY A 66 36.25 -0.12 -26.47
C GLY A 66 35.78 -1.58 -26.36
N HIS A 67 35.89 -2.47 -27.35
CA HIS A 67 36.82 -2.55 -28.46
C HIS A 67 36.23 -3.48 -29.55
N GLU A 68 36.50 -3.21 -30.82
CA GLU A 68 36.20 -4.08 -31.95
C GLU A 68 37.26 -5.21 -32.13
N SER A 69 36.77 -6.32 -32.67
CA SER A 69 37.33 -7.23 -33.70
C SER A 69 38.68 -7.94 -33.53
N GLY A 70 38.65 -9.27 -33.74
CA GLY A 70 39.83 -10.09 -34.03
C GLY A 70 39.52 -11.59 -34.21
N SER A 71 39.57 -12.06 -35.45
CA SER A 71 39.23 -13.40 -35.96
C SER A 71 40.40 -14.41 -35.90
N GLY A 72 40.13 -15.71 -35.76
CA GLY A 72 40.96 -16.80 -36.35
C GLY A 72 41.19 -18.07 -35.50
N PRO A 73 41.41 -19.26 -36.13
CA PRO A 73 40.90 -20.57 -35.65
C PRO A 73 41.96 -21.68 -35.39
N ALA A 74 41.58 -22.76 -34.68
CA ALA A 74 42.05 -24.16 -34.87
C ALA A 74 41.44 -25.14 -33.82
N GLY A 75 40.86 -26.27 -34.25
CA GLY A 75 40.45 -27.41 -33.39
C GLY A 75 41.58 -28.44 -33.20
N PRO A 76 41.32 -29.75 -32.98
CA PRO A 76 40.08 -30.43 -32.55
C PRO A 76 40.28 -31.39 -31.33
N GLY A 77 39.18 -31.90 -30.76
CA GLY A 77 39.23 -32.98 -29.77
C GLY A 77 37.85 -33.38 -29.21
N THR A 78 37.16 -34.27 -29.91
CA THR A 78 36.04 -35.11 -29.40
C THR A 78 36.63 -36.27 -28.56
N PRO A 79 35.87 -37.08 -27.75
CA PRO A 79 34.50 -37.50 -28.09
C PRO A 79 33.49 -37.86 -26.97
N THR A 80 32.27 -38.13 -27.45
CA THR A 80 31.26 -39.11 -27.00
C THR A 80 30.46 -38.85 -25.70
N VAL A 81 29.23 -38.35 -25.82
CA VAL A 81 27.90 -39.03 -25.85
C VAL A 81 27.63 -39.98 -24.67
N SER A 82 26.53 -39.78 -23.94
CA SER A 82 25.38 -40.70 -23.94
C SER A 82 24.24 -40.22 -23.04
N VAL A 83 23.08 -40.11 -23.68
CA VAL A 83 21.74 -39.83 -23.13
C VAL A 83 21.15 -41.15 -22.63
N SER A 84 20.35 -41.13 -21.58
CA SER A 84 19.34 -42.18 -21.36
C SER A 84 18.10 -41.64 -20.67
N SER A 85 17.09 -41.40 -21.49
CA SER A 85 15.68 -41.49 -21.13
C SER A 85 15.20 -42.89 -21.50
N ALA A 86 14.38 -43.52 -20.66
CA ALA A 86 13.29 -44.38 -21.12
C ALA A 86 12.32 -44.70 -19.98
N ALA A 87 11.05 -44.38 -20.23
CA ALA A 87 9.88 -44.86 -19.52
C ALA A 87 9.55 -46.31 -19.91
N THR A 88 8.85 -47.04 -19.05
CA THR A 88 8.01 -48.21 -19.41
C THR A 88 6.93 -48.43 -18.34
N THR A 89 5.67 -48.43 -18.77
CA THR A 89 4.45 -48.97 -18.10
C THR A 89 4.18 -50.39 -18.63
N PRO A 90 3.07 -51.10 -18.28
CA PRO A 90 2.38 -51.37 -17.01
C PRO A 90 2.14 -52.89 -16.79
N ALA A 91 1.63 -53.32 -15.61
CA ALA A 91 0.88 -54.59 -15.50
C ALA A 91 -0.01 -54.63 -14.24
N SER A 92 -1.31 -54.87 -14.45
CA SER A 92 -2.28 -55.31 -13.43
C SER A 92 -2.26 -56.84 -13.31
N PRO A 93 -2.81 -57.40 -12.21
CA PRO A 93 -3.91 -58.34 -12.42
C PRO A 93 -5.09 -58.17 -11.44
N THR A 94 -6.26 -58.55 -11.95
CA THR A 94 -7.56 -58.66 -11.28
C THR A 94 -7.66 -59.95 -10.47
N THR A 95 -8.21 -59.90 -9.26
CA THR A 95 -9.01 -61.01 -8.69
C THR A 95 -10.09 -60.46 -7.76
N SER A 96 -11.27 -61.07 -7.84
CA SER A 96 -12.53 -60.68 -7.21
C SER A 96 -12.92 -61.72 -6.16
N ALA A 97 -13.35 -61.30 -4.96
CA ALA A 97 -14.32 -62.00 -4.09
C ALA A 97 -14.68 -61.14 -2.84
N SER A 98 -15.98 -60.99 -2.58
CA SER A 98 -16.67 -60.32 -1.44
C SER A 98 -16.99 -61.34 -0.32
N PRO A 99 -17.73 -61.04 0.78
CA PRO A 99 -18.00 -59.79 1.52
C PRO A 99 -17.91 -59.93 3.09
N SER A 100 -18.24 -58.84 3.80
CA SER A 100 -18.77 -58.77 5.19
C SER A 100 -17.84 -58.98 6.39
N ALA A 101 -17.55 -57.88 7.10
CA ALA A 101 -17.60 -57.85 8.56
C ALA A 101 -17.80 -56.40 9.06
N THR A 102 -18.93 -56.19 9.71
CA THR A 102 -19.29 -55.00 10.48
C THR A 102 -18.32 -54.85 11.66
N ALA A 103 -17.59 -53.75 11.74
CA ALA A 103 -16.91 -53.34 12.96
C ALA A 103 -17.00 -51.82 13.10
N SER A 104 -17.92 -51.40 13.97
CA SER A 104 -17.90 -50.08 14.58
C SER A 104 -16.55 -49.89 15.26
N ALA A 105 -15.73 -48.98 14.74
CA ALA A 105 -14.60 -48.42 15.47
C ALA A 105 -14.83 -46.92 15.56
N SER A 106 -15.20 -46.45 16.75
CA SER A 106 -15.11 -45.05 17.14
C SER A 106 -13.65 -44.62 17.00
N GLY A 107 -13.30 -44.06 15.84
CA GLY A 107 -12.03 -43.41 15.62
C GLY A 107 -12.07 -42.03 16.26
N THR A 108 -11.58 -41.92 17.49
CA THR A 108 -11.11 -40.64 18.02
C THR A 108 -10.05 -40.14 17.05
N ALA A 109 -10.40 -39.17 16.21
CA ALA A 109 -9.46 -38.50 15.34
C ALA A 109 -8.40 -37.83 16.23
N SER A 110 -7.24 -38.48 16.36
CA SER A 110 -6.03 -37.87 16.86
C SER A 110 -5.73 -36.70 15.93
N ALA A 111 -6.08 -35.50 16.36
CA ALA A 111 -5.59 -34.28 15.76
C ALA A 111 -4.07 -34.36 15.81
N SER A 112 -3.44 -34.56 14.65
CA SER A 112 -1.99 -34.43 14.54
C SER A 112 -1.62 -33.03 15.03
N PRO A 113 -0.57 -32.85 15.83
CA PRO A 113 -0.17 -31.53 16.28
C PRO A 113 0.18 -30.72 15.03
N THR A 114 -0.68 -29.76 14.70
CA THR A 114 -0.41 -28.77 13.65
C THR A 114 0.86 -28.04 14.08
N VAL A 115 1.98 -28.33 13.44
CA VAL A 115 3.23 -27.58 13.62
C VAL A 115 2.89 -26.12 13.35
N ALA A 116 3.17 -25.26 14.34
CA ALA A 116 2.95 -23.82 14.17
C ALA A 116 3.76 -23.33 12.98
N PRO A 117 3.15 -22.57 12.04
CA PRO A 117 3.89 -22.05 10.91
C PRO A 117 5.00 -21.13 11.41
N THR A 118 6.23 -21.37 10.94
CA THR A 118 7.41 -20.57 11.32
C THR A 118 7.85 -19.61 10.22
N ASP A 119 7.33 -19.75 9.00
CA ASP A 119 7.62 -18.84 7.90
C ASP A 119 6.62 -17.68 7.83
N ALA A 120 7.05 -16.56 7.26
CA ALA A 120 6.25 -15.33 7.22
C ALA A 120 4.90 -15.52 6.52
N ALA A 121 4.88 -16.29 5.42
CA ALA A 121 3.67 -16.60 4.67
C ALA A 121 2.68 -17.44 5.50
N GLY A 122 3.17 -18.46 6.21
CA GLY A 122 2.35 -19.28 7.10
C GLY A 122 1.78 -18.49 8.29
N LEU A 123 2.58 -17.59 8.87
CA LEU A 123 2.13 -16.67 9.94
C LEU A 123 1.02 -15.72 9.45
N LEU A 124 1.16 -15.14 8.26
CA LEU A 124 0.11 -14.29 7.69
C LEU A 124 -1.17 -15.09 7.40
N ALA A 125 -1.04 -16.32 6.88
CA ALA A 125 -2.19 -17.19 6.65
C ALA A 125 -2.88 -17.61 7.95
N GLN A 126 -2.13 -17.78 9.05
CA GLN A 126 -2.70 -17.97 10.39
C GLN A 126 -3.44 -16.73 10.85
N ALA A 127 -2.81 -15.56 10.78
CA ALA A 127 -3.42 -14.28 11.16
C ALA A 127 -4.72 -14.01 10.36
N ALA A 128 -4.71 -14.24 9.05
CA ALA A 128 -5.91 -14.06 8.22
C ALA A 128 -7.05 -15.02 8.60
N ARG A 129 -6.75 -16.29 8.93
CA ARG A 129 -7.77 -17.24 9.43
C ARG A 129 -8.33 -16.81 10.78
N ALA A 130 -7.48 -16.34 11.68
CA ALA A 130 -7.92 -15.79 12.96
C ALA A 130 -8.81 -14.56 12.76
N ALA A 131 -8.41 -13.63 11.88
CA ALA A 131 -9.19 -12.46 11.53
C ALA A 131 -10.58 -12.84 11.01
N ALA A 132 -10.68 -13.81 10.10
CA ALA A 132 -11.93 -14.28 9.51
C ALA A 132 -12.87 -14.97 10.53
N SER A 133 -12.32 -15.54 11.60
CA SER A 133 -13.10 -16.22 12.64
C SER A 133 -13.75 -15.26 13.66
N ARG A 134 -13.40 -13.97 13.62
CA ARG A 134 -13.97 -12.99 14.55
C ARG A 134 -15.44 -12.68 14.19
N PRO A 135 -16.28 -12.39 15.19
CA PRO A 135 -17.67 -11.98 14.95
C PRO A 135 -17.74 -10.71 14.09
N ASP A 136 -18.62 -10.72 13.08
CA ASP A 136 -18.94 -9.51 12.32
C ASP A 136 -19.82 -8.59 13.19
N PRO A 137 -19.43 -7.32 13.41
CA PRO A 137 -20.24 -6.39 14.19
C PRO A 137 -21.56 -6.00 13.50
N HIS A 138 -21.76 -6.36 12.22
CA HIS A 138 -22.95 -6.08 11.43
C HIS A 138 -23.38 -4.60 11.52
N ALA A 139 -22.42 -3.71 11.23
CA ALA A 139 -22.61 -2.27 11.30
C ALA A 139 -23.79 -1.82 10.42
N LYS A 140 -24.66 -0.96 10.97
CA LYS A 140 -25.85 -0.45 10.30
C LYS A 140 -25.59 0.92 9.70
N ASN A 141 -26.36 1.25 8.67
CA ASN A 141 -26.41 2.61 8.13
C ASN A 141 -26.73 3.62 9.25
N GLY A 142 -26.09 4.79 9.20
CA GLY A 142 -26.18 5.80 10.26
C GLY A 142 -25.24 5.59 11.46
N GLN A 143 -24.64 4.41 11.63
CA GLN A 143 -23.58 4.20 12.63
C GLN A 143 -22.21 4.63 12.10
N PHE A 144 -21.20 4.54 12.96
CA PHE A 144 -19.82 4.95 12.67
C PHE A 144 -18.84 3.84 13.00
N THR A 145 -17.83 3.67 12.14
CA THR A 145 -16.61 2.93 12.52
C THR A 145 -15.77 3.83 13.42
N TYR A 146 -15.38 3.30 14.57
CA TYR A 146 -14.50 3.94 15.52
C TYR A 146 -13.11 3.32 15.48
N GLN A 147 -12.07 4.15 15.58
CA GLN A 147 -10.70 3.73 15.86
C GLN A 147 -10.01 4.70 16.84
N ARG A 148 -9.24 4.14 17.77
CA ARG A 148 -8.29 4.87 18.63
C ARG A 148 -6.90 4.31 18.40
N LEU A 149 -5.98 5.19 18.05
CA LEU A 149 -4.61 4.80 17.74
C LEU A 149 -3.60 5.83 18.23
N LEU A 150 -2.39 5.35 18.48
CA LEU A 150 -1.21 6.17 18.62
C LEU A 150 -0.59 6.41 17.25
N GLN A 151 -0.09 7.61 17.01
CA GLN A 151 0.81 7.92 15.90
C GLN A 151 2.14 8.42 16.45
N ASP A 152 3.23 8.08 15.79
CA ASP A 152 4.58 8.49 16.12
C ASP A 152 5.40 8.64 14.84
N GLY A 153 6.42 9.51 14.84
CA GLY A 153 7.25 9.70 13.67
C GLY A 153 8.25 10.85 13.78
N ASP A 154 9.17 10.88 12.82
CA ASP A 154 10.28 11.85 12.83
C ASP A 154 9.81 13.29 12.58
N LEU A 155 8.73 13.46 11.80
CA LEU A 155 8.13 14.77 11.50
C LEU A 155 6.91 15.09 12.38
N GLU A 156 6.52 14.16 13.24
CA GLU A 156 5.22 14.18 13.92
C GLU A 156 5.37 13.70 15.35
N SER A 157 5.13 14.57 16.34
CA SER A 157 5.24 14.18 17.73
C SER A 157 4.25 13.08 18.07
N ARG A 158 4.72 12.10 18.86
CA ARG A 158 3.92 11.02 19.44
C ARG A 158 2.61 11.55 20.03
N ARG A 159 1.48 11.08 19.51
CA ARG A 159 0.15 11.58 19.92
C ARG A 159 -0.96 10.56 19.64
N GLU A 160 -2.06 10.69 20.36
CA GLU A 160 -3.26 9.91 20.11
C GLU A 160 -4.10 10.55 18.99
N ARG A 161 -4.69 9.71 18.15
CA ARG A 161 -5.72 10.05 17.18
C ARG A 161 -6.94 9.17 17.38
N ARG A 162 -8.12 9.78 17.35
CA ARG A 162 -9.40 9.08 17.34
C ARG A 162 -10.18 9.43 16.08
N MET A 163 -10.87 8.46 15.51
CA MET A 163 -11.60 8.61 14.25
C MET A 163 -12.97 7.96 14.32
N TRP A 164 -13.94 8.60 13.68
CA TRP A 164 -15.31 8.16 13.53
C TRP A 164 -15.76 8.39 12.10
N PHE A 165 -15.81 7.34 11.28
CA PHE A 165 -16.26 7.44 9.89
C PHE A 165 -17.61 6.79 9.71
N SER A 166 -18.50 7.49 9.00
CA SER A 166 -19.86 7.03 8.72
C SER A 166 -19.83 5.71 7.95
N VAL A 167 -20.58 4.72 8.44
CA VAL A 167 -20.66 3.36 7.85
C VAL A 167 -21.07 3.41 6.38
N ASP A 168 -22.02 4.28 6.04
CA ASP A 168 -22.57 4.45 4.69
C ASP A 168 -22.06 5.71 3.98
N GLY A 169 -21.22 6.51 4.63
CA GLY A 169 -20.69 7.77 4.11
C GLY A 169 -21.72 8.91 4.02
N ARG A 170 -22.91 8.76 4.62
CA ARG A 170 -24.00 9.75 4.55
C ARG A 170 -23.93 10.79 5.67
N SER A 171 -23.22 10.46 6.76
CA SER A 171 -23.00 11.35 7.89
C SER A 171 -21.58 11.91 7.88
N GLU A 172 -21.42 13.10 8.46
CA GLU A 172 -20.11 13.73 8.57
C GLU A 172 -19.26 12.96 9.58
N GLY A 173 -18.04 12.60 9.18
CA GLY A 173 -17.11 11.94 10.08
C GLY A 173 -16.48 12.92 11.07
N LEU A 174 -15.70 12.36 11.98
CA LEU A 174 -14.92 13.13 12.94
C LEU A 174 -13.53 12.51 13.08
N ILE A 175 -12.51 13.36 13.07
CA ILE A 175 -11.17 13.05 13.57
C ILE A 175 -10.93 13.94 14.79
N VAL A 176 -10.38 13.36 15.85
CA VAL A 176 -9.82 14.11 16.97
C VAL A 176 -8.32 13.85 17.01
N ASP A 177 -7.54 14.83 16.57
CA ASP A 177 -6.09 14.79 16.46
C ASP A 177 -5.52 16.23 16.56
N PRO A 178 -4.68 16.55 17.56
CA PRO A 178 -4.03 17.86 17.68
C PRO A 178 -3.18 18.26 16.47
N GLY A 179 -2.63 17.29 15.73
CA GLY A 179 -1.86 17.50 14.51
C GLY A 179 -2.72 17.75 13.27
N MET A 180 -4.04 17.57 13.36
CA MET A 180 -4.98 17.78 12.27
C MET A 180 -6.11 18.71 12.73
N PRO A 181 -5.82 20.01 12.97
CA PRO A 181 -6.81 20.91 13.53
C PRO A 181 -7.99 21.15 12.59
N GLY A 182 -9.19 21.21 13.15
CA GLY A 182 -10.41 21.49 12.40
C GLY A 182 -10.58 22.96 12.01
N PRO A 183 -11.64 23.30 11.25
CA PRO A 183 -11.91 24.66 10.79
C PRO A 183 -12.08 25.70 11.89
N GLN A 184 -12.48 25.27 13.09
CA GLN A 184 -12.66 26.15 14.26
C GLN A 184 -11.40 26.24 15.14
N GLY A 185 -10.29 25.63 14.71
CA GLY A 185 -9.14 25.37 15.58
C GLY A 185 -9.40 24.24 16.57
N GLY A 186 -8.41 23.95 17.42
CA GLY A 186 -8.44 22.80 18.32
C GLY A 186 -8.20 21.46 17.60
N ASP A 187 -8.35 20.36 18.33
CA ASP A 187 -8.04 19.00 17.87
C ASP A 187 -9.19 18.31 17.13
N ARG A 188 -10.40 18.89 17.13
CA ARG A 188 -11.60 18.30 16.52
C ARG A 188 -11.76 18.73 15.08
N ASN A 189 -11.64 17.79 14.15
CA ASN A 189 -11.78 18.00 12.71
C ASN A 189 -12.96 17.20 12.13
N PRO A 190 -14.05 17.87 11.68
CA PRO A 190 -15.16 17.22 10.98
C PRO A 190 -14.71 16.69 9.61
N TRP A 191 -14.33 15.42 9.55
CA TRP A 191 -13.83 14.75 8.35
C TRP A 191 -14.03 13.22 8.44
N PRO A 192 -14.35 12.54 7.33
CA PRO A 192 -14.62 13.10 5.99
C PRO A 192 -15.98 13.78 5.90
N ALA A 193 -16.14 14.65 4.90
CA ALA A 193 -17.44 15.18 4.53
C ALA A 193 -18.33 14.06 3.97
N PRO A 194 -19.66 14.14 4.15
CA PRO A 194 -20.58 13.20 3.53
C PRO A 194 -20.45 13.13 2.02
N LEU A 195 -20.68 11.94 1.46
CA LEU A 195 -20.69 11.71 0.02
C LEU A 195 -21.65 12.67 -0.69
N GLY A 196 -21.18 13.30 -1.75
CA GLY A 196 -21.95 14.23 -2.59
C GLY A 196 -22.32 15.58 -1.94
N LYS A 197 -21.93 15.86 -0.68
CA LYS A 197 -22.30 17.11 0.02
C LYS A 197 -21.49 18.32 -0.46
N ALA A 198 -20.20 18.16 -0.72
CA ALA A 198 -19.33 19.25 -1.15
C ALA A 198 -19.13 19.26 -2.68
N GLU A 199 -18.97 20.45 -3.26
CA GLU A 199 -18.63 20.61 -4.68
C GLU A 199 -17.31 19.89 -4.97
N GLY A 200 -17.34 18.92 -5.89
CA GLY A 200 -16.18 18.07 -6.22
C GLY A 200 -15.96 16.86 -5.31
N ALA A 201 -16.77 16.67 -4.25
CA ALA A 201 -16.70 15.46 -3.44
C ALA A 201 -17.17 14.23 -4.23
N PRO A 202 -16.59 13.05 -3.97
CA PRO A 202 -17.13 11.80 -4.49
C PRO A 202 -18.60 11.65 -4.11
N ARG A 203 -19.42 11.23 -5.08
CA ARG A 203 -20.85 10.99 -4.86
C ARG A 203 -21.15 9.56 -4.43
N GLU A 204 -20.21 8.66 -4.67
CA GLU A 204 -20.34 7.23 -4.45
C GLU A 204 -19.09 6.72 -3.73
N ALA A 205 -19.27 5.66 -2.94
CA ALA A 205 -18.18 4.97 -2.29
C ALA A 205 -17.41 4.11 -3.31
N SER A 206 -16.10 3.99 -3.11
CA SER A 206 -15.19 3.26 -4.00
C SER A 206 -13.89 2.93 -3.27
N PHE A 207 -12.95 2.25 -3.93
CA PHE A 207 -11.61 2.05 -3.36
C PHE A 207 -10.88 3.37 -3.04
N SER A 208 -11.18 4.46 -3.77
CA SER A 208 -10.64 5.80 -3.46
C SER A 208 -11.47 6.57 -2.43
N THR A 209 -12.71 6.12 -2.13
CA THR A 209 -13.62 6.75 -1.16
C THR A 209 -14.29 5.68 -0.32
N GLN A 210 -13.51 5.03 0.54
CA GLN A 210 -13.94 3.82 1.23
C GLN A 210 -14.91 4.13 2.37
N THR A 211 -15.94 3.32 2.48
CA THR A 211 -16.87 3.28 3.62
C THR A 211 -16.98 1.84 4.12
N TYR A 212 -17.47 1.62 5.34
CA TYR A 212 -17.69 0.27 5.84
C TYR A 212 -18.63 -0.51 4.92
N ALA A 213 -19.74 0.12 4.51
CA ALA A 213 -20.73 -0.50 3.61
C ALA A 213 -20.13 -0.86 2.24
N PHE A 214 -19.21 -0.05 1.71
CA PHE A 214 -18.48 -0.40 0.49
C PHE A 214 -17.55 -1.59 0.72
N LEU A 215 -16.74 -1.58 1.79
CA LEU A 215 -15.85 -2.71 2.07
C LEU A 215 -16.63 -4.00 2.34
N ALA A 216 -17.80 -3.90 2.98
CA ALA A 216 -18.68 -5.04 3.25
C ALA A 216 -19.33 -5.63 1.99
N SER A 217 -19.38 -4.91 0.87
CA SER A 217 -19.87 -5.44 -0.41
C SER A 217 -18.78 -6.11 -1.24
N LEU A 218 -17.52 -6.02 -0.81
CA LEU A 218 -16.40 -6.63 -1.53
C LEU A 218 -16.37 -8.15 -1.36
N PRO A 219 -15.73 -8.87 -2.30
CA PRO A 219 -15.53 -10.31 -2.17
C PRO A 219 -14.74 -10.66 -0.90
N THR A 220 -15.12 -11.78 -0.28
CA THR A 220 -14.42 -12.35 0.88
C THR A 220 -13.41 -13.43 0.48
N ASP A 221 -13.36 -13.80 -0.80
CA ASP A 221 -12.29 -14.63 -1.35
C ASP A 221 -11.09 -13.74 -1.77
N PRO A 222 -9.85 -14.10 -1.39
CA PRO A 222 -8.68 -13.28 -1.67
C PRO A 222 -8.44 -13.01 -3.16
N GLU A 223 -8.68 -14.00 -4.02
CA GLU A 223 -8.48 -13.95 -5.46
C GLU A 223 -9.45 -12.97 -6.13
N GLY A 224 -10.74 -13.08 -5.83
CA GLY A 224 -11.79 -12.20 -6.33
C GLY A 224 -11.60 -10.78 -5.84
N LEU A 225 -11.19 -10.61 -4.59
CA LEU A 225 -10.85 -9.29 -4.04
C LEU A 225 -9.62 -8.68 -4.73
N LEU A 226 -8.57 -9.47 -4.97
CA LEU A 226 -7.40 -9.03 -5.74
C LEU A 226 -7.81 -8.59 -7.15
N GLN A 227 -8.65 -9.37 -7.83
CA GLN A 227 -9.18 -8.97 -9.14
C GLN A 227 -10.00 -7.68 -9.06
N ALA A 228 -10.83 -7.50 -8.03
CA ALA A 228 -11.58 -6.26 -7.82
C ALA A 228 -10.65 -5.04 -7.65
N LEU A 229 -9.58 -5.17 -6.86
CA LEU A 229 -8.56 -4.13 -6.68
C LEU A 229 -7.85 -3.77 -8.00
N LEU A 230 -7.49 -4.78 -8.80
CA LEU A 230 -6.77 -4.57 -10.07
C LEU A 230 -7.67 -4.03 -11.19
N ASN A 231 -8.96 -4.31 -11.14
CA ASN A 231 -9.94 -3.90 -12.15
C ASN A 231 -10.69 -2.61 -11.80
N ALA A 232 -10.49 -2.07 -10.59
CA ALA A 232 -11.08 -0.80 -10.18
C ALA A 232 -10.75 0.32 -11.18
N ASP A 233 -11.74 1.16 -11.49
CA ASP A 233 -11.57 2.26 -12.43
C ASP A 233 -10.59 3.31 -11.87
N ARG A 234 -9.48 3.51 -12.58
CA ARG A 234 -8.41 4.45 -12.24
C ARG A 234 -8.38 5.68 -13.15
N SER A 235 -9.32 5.80 -14.08
CA SER A 235 -9.33 6.83 -15.14
C SER A 235 -9.27 8.26 -14.60
N LYS A 236 -9.78 8.49 -13.39
CA LYS A 236 -9.84 9.80 -12.74
C LYS A 236 -8.66 10.10 -11.81
N MET A 237 -7.77 9.15 -11.55
CA MET A 237 -6.67 9.34 -10.60
C MET A 237 -5.36 9.81 -11.23
N VAL A 238 -5.10 9.46 -12.48
CA VAL A 238 -3.82 9.76 -13.12
C VAL A 238 -4.05 10.62 -14.37
N ALA A 239 -4.09 11.93 -14.15
CA ALA A 239 -4.09 12.88 -15.26
C ALA A 239 -2.66 13.00 -15.83
N GLY A 240 -2.48 12.61 -17.09
CA GLY A 240 -1.25 12.89 -17.83
C GLY A 240 -0.07 11.93 -17.64
N MET A 241 -0.22 10.81 -16.91
CA MET A 241 0.76 9.73 -16.90
C MET A 241 0.14 8.40 -17.37
N PRO A 242 0.86 7.59 -18.16
CA PRO A 242 0.36 6.28 -18.55
C PRO A 242 0.25 5.36 -17.33
N MET A 243 -0.88 4.66 -17.21
CA MET A 243 -1.09 3.67 -16.16
C MET A 243 -0.29 2.39 -16.47
N THR A 244 0.92 2.29 -15.92
CA THR A 244 1.73 1.06 -15.99
C THR A 244 1.16 -0.04 -15.09
N LYS A 245 1.62 -1.29 -15.26
CA LYS A 245 1.20 -2.40 -14.39
C LYS A 245 1.71 -2.20 -12.98
N GLU A 246 2.94 -1.74 -12.84
CA GLU A 246 3.62 -1.49 -11.57
C GLU A 246 2.89 -0.40 -10.78
N LEU A 247 2.52 0.70 -11.43
CA LEU A 247 1.73 1.77 -10.81
C LEU A 247 0.35 1.26 -10.38
N ARG A 248 -0.28 0.38 -11.18
CA ARG A 248 -1.56 -0.23 -10.81
C ARG A 248 -1.43 -1.10 -9.55
N TYR A 249 -0.34 -1.87 -9.42
CA TYR A 249 -0.10 -2.68 -8.22
C TYR A 249 0.15 -1.82 -6.98
N GLN A 250 0.93 -0.74 -7.12
CA GLN A 250 1.15 0.22 -6.03
C GLN A 250 -0.16 0.91 -5.59
N ILE A 251 -0.99 1.34 -6.54
CA ILE A 251 -2.30 1.94 -6.23
C ILE A 251 -3.20 0.91 -5.54
N ALA A 252 -3.24 -0.34 -6.01
CA ALA A 252 -4.01 -1.40 -5.36
C ALA A 252 -3.53 -1.67 -3.94
N PHE A 253 -2.21 -1.68 -3.70
CA PHE A 253 -1.65 -1.80 -2.35
C PHE A 253 -2.03 -0.58 -1.48
N GLY A 254 -1.98 0.62 -2.05
CA GLY A 254 -2.45 1.85 -1.39
C GLY A 254 -3.92 1.80 -0.99
N ASP A 255 -4.80 1.22 -1.80
CA ASP A 255 -6.20 1.04 -1.41
C ASP A 255 -6.35 0.08 -0.23
N VAL A 256 -5.55 -1.00 -0.18
CA VAL A 256 -5.55 -1.92 0.97
C VAL A 256 -5.03 -1.22 2.22
N GLN A 257 -3.95 -0.45 2.10
CA GLN A 257 -3.45 0.39 3.17
C GLN A 257 -4.55 1.33 3.68
N MET A 258 -5.25 2.03 2.78
CA MET A 258 -6.33 2.93 3.17
C MET A 258 -7.46 2.20 3.90
N ALA A 259 -7.79 0.99 3.47
CA ALA A 259 -8.82 0.19 4.12
C ALA A 259 -8.46 -0.04 5.58
N PHE A 260 -7.25 -0.52 5.88
CA PHE A 260 -6.85 -0.77 7.27
C PHE A 260 -6.69 0.51 8.11
N MET A 261 -6.16 1.58 7.52
CA MET A 261 -5.87 2.83 8.26
C MET A 261 -7.11 3.67 8.55
N ASN A 262 -8.12 3.64 7.70
CA ASN A 262 -9.25 4.55 7.80
C ASN A 262 -10.55 3.86 8.24
N VAL A 263 -10.80 2.63 7.80
CA VAL A 263 -12.11 1.99 7.94
C VAL A 263 -11.94 0.60 8.51
N THR A 264 -12.56 0.32 9.65
CA THR A 264 -12.57 -1.04 10.20
C THR A 264 -13.45 -1.95 9.33
N ALA A 265 -12.89 -2.61 8.30
CA ALA A 265 -13.65 -3.50 7.42
C ALA A 265 -14.24 -4.71 8.18
N PRO A 266 -15.29 -5.39 7.66
CA PRO A 266 -15.76 -6.62 8.26
C PRO A 266 -14.66 -7.69 8.36
N PRO A 267 -14.67 -8.56 9.39
CA PRO A 267 -13.54 -9.46 9.65
C PRO A 267 -13.17 -10.40 8.49
N ALA A 268 -14.16 -10.94 7.77
CA ALA A 268 -13.92 -11.78 6.59
C ALA A 268 -13.26 -11.00 5.43
N VAL A 269 -13.66 -9.74 5.24
CA VAL A 269 -13.06 -8.85 4.22
C VAL A 269 -11.64 -8.44 4.65
N GLN A 270 -11.38 -8.20 5.94
CA GLN A 270 -10.02 -7.96 6.44
C GLN A 270 -9.10 -9.13 6.13
N ALA A 271 -9.54 -10.36 6.39
CA ALA A 271 -8.78 -11.57 6.07
C ALA A 271 -8.47 -11.69 4.57
N ALA A 272 -9.46 -11.39 3.72
CA ALA A 272 -9.27 -11.37 2.27
C ALA A 272 -8.29 -10.28 1.83
N LEU A 273 -8.39 -9.06 2.39
CA LEU A 273 -7.48 -7.93 2.11
C LEU A 273 -6.03 -8.28 2.49
N MET A 274 -5.81 -8.91 3.65
CA MET A 274 -4.49 -9.37 4.09
C MET A 274 -3.85 -10.31 3.05
N GLN A 275 -4.62 -11.33 2.62
CA GLN A 275 -4.13 -12.33 1.68
C GLN A 275 -3.99 -11.77 0.25
N ALA A 276 -4.90 -10.89 -0.18
CA ALA A 276 -4.83 -10.24 -1.48
C ALA A 276 -3.60 -9.32 -1.57
N ALA A 277 -3.30 -8.57 -0.50
CA ALA A 277 -2.12 -7.71 -0.44
C ALA A 277 -0.80 -8.50 -0.58
N ALA A 278 -0.71 -9.66 0.08
CA ALA A 278 0.47 -10.53 -0.04
C ALA A 278 0.62 -11.19 -1.42
N LYS A 279 -0.43 -11.20 -2.24
CA LYS A 279 -0.41 -11.73 -3.62
C LYS A 279 -0.14 -10.65 -4.68
N LEU A 280 -0.13 -9.37 -4.30
CA LEU A 280 0.19 -8.29 -5.22
C LEU A 280 1.66 -8.37 -5.65
N PRO A 281 1.98 -8.25 -6.95
CA PRO A 281 3.37 -8.11 -7.37
C PRO A 281 4.02 -6.87 -6.76
N GLY A 282 5.27 -7.01 -6.30
CA GLY A 282 5.99 -5.93 -5.59
C GLY A 282 5.67 -5.84 -4.10
N THR A 283 5.03 -6.86 -3.51
CA THR A 283 4.88 -7.00 -2.06
C THR A 283 5.67 -8.19 -1.53
N SER A 284 5.96 -8.15 -0.24
CA SER A 284 6.59 -9.24 0.50
C SER A 284 5.92 -9.41 1.86
N VAL A 285 6.17 -10.54 2.52
CA VAL A 285 5.68 -10.80 3.88
C VAL A 285 6.88 -10.91 4.82
N VAL A 286 6.83 -10.17 5.92
CA VAL A 286 7.86 -10.18 6.96
C VAL A 286 7.27 -10.79 8.22
N ALA A 287 7.98 -11.75 8.81
CA ALA A 287 7.50 -12.51 9.96
C ALA A 287 7.40 -11.67 11.25
N ASP A 288 8.25 -10.64 11.35
CA ASP A 288 8.37 -9.79 12.53
C ASP A 288 8.57 -8.32 12.14
N GLU A 289 7.57 -7.50 12.43
CA GLU A 289 7.59 -6.04 12.32
C GLU A 289 6.96 -5.43 13.58
N VAL A 290 7.35 -4.19 13.88
CA VAL A 290 7.04 -3.55 15.17
C VAL A 290 6.18 -2.29 14.95
N ASP A 291 5.07 -2.21 15.68
CA ASP A 291 4.19 -1.04 15.67
C ASP A 291 4.69 0.10 16.59
N ALA A 292 4.00 1.25 16.59
CA ALA A 292 4.41 2.40 17.41
C ALA A 292 4.32 2.18 18.94
N ALA A 293 3.66 1.10 19.38
CA ALA A 293 3.55 0.70 20.77
C ALA A 293 4.57 -0.38 21.16
N GLY A 294 5.43 -0.82 20.23
CA GLY A 294 6.40 -1.88 20.45
C GLY A 294 5.82 -3.29 20.37
N ARG A 295 4.61 -3.46 19.82
CA ARG A 295 4.00 -4.78 19.61
C ARG A 295 4.53 -5.37 18.31
N HIS A 296 4.91 -6.64 18.39
CA HIS A 296 5.42 -7.41 17.26
C HIS A 296 4.28 -8.10 16.51
N GLY A 297 4.39 -8.15 15.19
CA GLY A 297 3.40 -8.81 14.32
C GLY A 297 3.95 -9.21 12.98
N VAL A 298 3.17 -10.02 12.25
CA VAL A 298 3.46 -10.36 10.85
C VAL A 298 3.00 -9.19 9.98
N ALA A 299 3.79 -8.82 8.97
CA ALA A 299 3.47 -7.69 8.11
C ALA A 299 3.45 -8.04 6.63
N VAL A 300 2.50 -7.43 5.90
CA VAL A 300 2.59 -7.32 4.45
C VAL A 300 3.26 -6.00 4.12
N VAL A 301 4.37 -6.08 3.41
CA VAL A 301 5.20 -4.94 3.04
C VAL A 301 5.06 -4.67 1.55
N GLY A 302 4.85 -3.42 1.18
CA GLY A 302 4.73 -2.98 -0.20
C GLY A 302 5.28 -1.58 -0.39
N MET A 303 5.17 -1.07 -1.62
CA MET A 303 5.49 0.31 -1.96
C MET A 303 4.24 1.09 -2.32
N ASN A 304 4.13 2.30 -1.80
CA ASN A 304 3.09 3.26 -2.16
C ASN A 304 3.75 4.61 -2.47
N GLY A 305 3.90 4.91 -3.75
CA GLY A 305 4.66 6.08 -4.21
C GLY A 305 6.12 6.01 -3.77
N THR A 306 6.55 6.96 -2.94
CA THR A 306 7.93 7.04 -2.43
C THR A 306 8.12 6.34 -1.08
N MET A 307 7.11 5.67 -0.55
CA MET A 307 7.14 5.04 0.76
C MET A 307 7.23 3.52 0.66
N ARG A 308 8.05 2.91 1.51
CA ARG A 308 7.88 1.52 1.96
C ARG A 308 6.81 1.54 3.04
N VAL A 309 5.80 0.71 2.88
CA VAL A 309 4.67 0.62 3.82
C VAL A 309 4.58 -0.80 4.33
N SER A 310 4.49 -0.97 5.64
CA SER A 310 4.30 -2.25 6.33
C SER A 310 2.96 -2.22 7.05
N LEU A 311 2.04 -3.09 6.63
CA LEU A 311 0.75 -3.31 7.31
C LEU A 311 0.93 -4.42 8.32
N ILE A 312 0.86 -4.10 9.62
CA ILE A 312 1.28 -5.00 10.70
C ILE A 312 0.04 -5.63 11.34
N PHE A 313 0.07 -6.95 11.50
CA PHE A 313 -1.02 -7.75 12.03
C PHE A 313 -0.57 -8.63 13.19
N ASP A 314 -1.43 -8.76 14.19
CA ASP A 314 -1.22 -9.70 15.28
C ASP A 314 -1.32 -11.13 14.73
N THR A 315 -0.27 -11.92 14.96
CA THR A 315 -0.14 -13.27 14.40
C THR A 315 -1.20 -14.25 14.91
N THR A 316 -1.73 -14.00 16.11
CA THR A 316 -2.64 -14.91 16.81
C THR A 316 -4.10 -14.58 16.55
N THR A 317 -4.44 -13.30 16.60
CA THR A 317 -5.81 -12.78 16.51
C THR A 317 -6.17 -12.25 15.13
N GLY A 318 -5.17 -11.95 14.30
CA GLY A 318 -5.36 -11.28 13.01
C GLY A 318 -5.82 -9.82 13.14
N ALA A 319 -5.72 -9.23 14.33
CA ALA A 319 -6.03 -7.82 14.52
C ALA A 319 -5.00 -6.95 13.80
N PHE A 320 -5.45 -5.88 13.14
CA PHE A 320 -4.55 -4.86 12.60
C PHE A 320 -3.90 -4.09 13.75
N LEU A 321 -2.58 -4.18 13.86
CA LEU A 321 -1.81 -3.52 14.92
C LEU A 321 -1.46 -2.10 14.55
N GLY A 322 -1.18 -1.83 13.28
CA GLY A 322 -0.81 -0.50 12.82
C GLY A 322 -0.06 -0.52 11.49
N VAL A 323 0.39 0.66 11.09
CA VAL A 323 1.22 0.84 9.90
C VAL A 323 2.62 1.29 10.30
N ARG A 324 3.60 0.92 9.48
CA ARG A 324 4.90 1.57 9.49
C ARG A 324 5.26 2.03 8.08
N GLU A 325 5.53 3.31 7.92
CA GLU A 325 5.92 3.94 6.67
C GLU A 325 7.32 4.51 6.79
N VAL A 326 8.13 4.24 5.77
CA VAL A 326 9.50 4.75 5.67
C VAL A 326 9.72 5.26 4.26
N LEU A 327 10.34 6.43 4.12
CA LEU A 327 10.67 6.97 2.81
C LEU A 327 11.77 6.12 2.14
N LEU A 328 11.53 5.66 0.91
CA LEU A 328 12.43 4.76 0.19
C LEU A 328 13.84 5.33 0.02
N LYS A 329 13.98 6.65 -0.09
CA LYS A 329 15.29 7.31 -0.23
C LYS A 329 16.16 7.20 1.04
N ASP A 330 15.53 6.90 2.18
CA ASP A 330 16.21 6.74 3.48
C ASP A 330 16.59 5.26 3.73
N LEU A 331 16.17 4.36 2.83
CA LEU A 331 16.48 2.93 2.82
C LEU A 331 17.53 2.60 1.74
N PRO A 332 18.14 1.39 1.81
CA PRO A 332 18.93 0.89 0.69
C PRO A 332 18.14 0.90 -0.62
N PRO A 333 18.80 1.07 -1.78
CA PRO A 333 18.13 1.06 -3.07
C PRO A 333 17.29 -0.20 -3.27
N VAL A 334 16.13 -0.03 -3.93
CA VAL A 334 15.27 -1.14 -4.34
C VAL A 334 16.08 -2.11 -5.22
N GLY A 335 15.99 -3.40 -4.90
CA GLY A 335 16.67 -4.44 -5.66
C GLY A 335 16.10 -4.62 -7.07
N ALA A 336 16.83 -5.37 -7.91
CA ALA A 336 16.37 -5.72 -9.25
C ALA A 336 15.13 -6.64 -9.26
N ASP A 337 14.78 -7.23 -8.11
CA ASP A 337 13.58 -8.03 -7.89
C ASP A 337 12.30 -7.18 -7.75
N GLY A 338 12.44 -5.85 -7.60
CA GLY A 338 11.32 -4.95 -7.40
C GLY A 338 10.59 -5.12 -6.07
N LEU A 339 11.18 -5.87 -5.13
CA LEU A 339 10.65 -6.05 -3.79
C LEU A 339 10.98 -4.84 -2.91
N PRO A 340 10.13 -4.51 -1.92
CA PRO A 340 10.42 -3.42 -1.01
C PRO A 340 11.73 -3.71 -0.25
N PRO A 341 12.61 -2.70 -0.10
CA PRO A 341 13.88 -2.89 0.59
C PRO A 341 13.64 -3.27 2.05
N VAL A 342 14.43 -4.22 2.55
CA VAL A 342 14.37 -4.68 3.94
C VAL A 342 15.27 -3.85 4.85
N GLY A 343 14.91 -3.81 6.13
CA GLY A 343 15.72 -3.18 7.18
C GLY A 343 15.25 -1.79 7.60
N GLU A 344 16.11 -1.18 8.42
CA GLU A 344 15.88 0.12 9.04
C GLU A 344 16.46 1.26 8.20
N PRO A 345 15.91 2.49 8.31
CA PRO A 345 16.53 3.68 7.74
C PRO A 345 18.01 3.75 8.15
N SER A 346 18.88 4.12 7.22
CA SER A 346 20.31 4.24 7.52
C SER A 346 20.54 5.30 8.61
N PRO A 347 21.40 5.07 9.62
CA PRO A 347 21.73 6.09 10.61
C PRO A 347 22.22 7.39 9.93
N GLY A 348 21.56 8.51 10.20
CA GLY A 348 21.89 9.80 9.59
C GLY A 348 21.25 10.06 8.22
N ALA A 349 20.40 9.15 7.72
CA ALA A 349 19.54 9.41 6.56
C ALA A 349 18.81 10.75 6.73
N ASN A 350 18.74 11.52 5.64
CA ASN A 350 18.21 12.89 5.62
C ASN A 350 18.75 13.81 6.74
N LYS A 351 20.06 13.72 7.07
CA LYS A 351 20.72 14.50 8.14
C LYS A 351 20.13 14.24 9.54
N GLY A 352 19.68 13.01 9.81
CA GLY A 352 19.01 12.65 11.06
C GLY A 352 17.54 13.10 11.11
N LYS A 353 16.96 13.44 9.96
CA LYS A 353 15.54 13.81 9.78
C LYS A 353 14.87 12.85 8.80
N GLY A 354 15.12 11.55 8.91
CA GLY A 354 14.43 10.55 8.08
C GLY A 354 12.91 10.75 8.13
N TYR A 355 12.17 10.23 7.17
CA TYR A 355 10.72 10.15 7.31
C TYR A 355 10.34 8.74 7.73
N THR A 356 10.10 8.59 9.03
CA THR A 356 9.40 7.44 9.60
C THR A 356 8.05 7.90 10.12
N HIS A 357 6.99 7.20 9.73
CA HIS A 357 5.69 7.27 10.37
C HIS A 357 5.34 5.88 10.89
N SER A 358 4.83 5.78 12.11
CA SER A 358 4.30 4.53 12.65
C SER A 358 3.03 4.79 13.43
N SER A 359 2.13 3.81 13.43
CA SER A 359 0.93 3.83 14.24
C SER A 359 0.77 2.56 15.06
N ALA A 360 -0.04 2.65 16.11
CA ALA A 360 -0.50 1.50 16.89
C ALA A 360 -1.98 1.66 17.23
N VAL A 361 -2.83 0.78 16.71
CA VAL A 361 -4.28 0.74 16.96
C VAL A 361 -4.54 0.02 18.29
N PHE A 362 -5.25 0.69 19.19
CA PHE A 362 -5.61 0.14 20.49
C PHE A 362 -7.06 -0.32 20.55
N GLU A 363 -7.96 0.42 19.90
CA GLU A 363 -9.39 0.13 19.88
C GLU A 363 -9.93 0.33 18.48
N ALA A 364 -10.82 -0.57 18.07
CA ALA A 364 -11.57 -0.47 16.82
C ALA A 364 -12.93 -1.13 16.99
N GLY A 365 -13.98 -0.53 16.43
CA GLY A 365 -15.33 -1.10 16.51
C GLY A 365 -16.38 -0.22 15.85
N ILE A 366 -17.64 -0.43 16.23
CA ILE A 366 -18.79 0.31 15.72
C ILE A 366 -19.45 1.07 16.87
N VAL A 367 -19.83 2.33 16.64
CA VAL A 367 -20.53 3.19 17.61
C VAL A 367 -21.70 3.90 16.95
N ASP A 368 -22.64 4.39 17.76
CA ASP A 368 -23.87 5.00 17.25
C ASP A 368 -23.66 6.45 16.78
N HIS A 369 -22.78 7.22 17.43
CA HIS A 369 -22.51 8.61 17.07
C HIS A 369 -21.02 8.92 16.96
N ALA A 370 -20.69 9.88 16.10
CA ALA A 370 -19.35 10.46 16.06
C ALA A 370 -19.01 11.15 17.38
N GLY A 371 -17.90 10.75 18.00
CA GLY A 371 -17.45 11.23 19.30
C GLY A 371 -17.68 10.25 20.45
N ASP A 372 -18.47 9.19 20.25
CA ASP A 372 -18.66 8.13 21.24
C ASP A 372 -17.40 7.27 21.39
N GLY A 373 -17.06 6.84 22.61
CA GLY A 373 -16.11 5.75 22.82
C GLY A 373 -16.76 4.38 22.63
N LEU A 374 -15.96 3.31 22.55
CA LEU A 374 -16.52 1.96 22.68
C LEU A 374 -17.10 1.79 24.09
N LYS A 375 -18.30 1.21 24.16
CA LYS A 375 -18.86 0.75 25.44
C LYS A 375 -18.16 -0.57 25.78
N GLY A 376 -17.47 -0.60 26.92
CA GLY A 376 -16.73 -1.76 27.42
C GLY A 376 -17.62 -2.90 27.90
#